data_AF-A0A068U4Q2-F1
#
_entry.id   AF-A0A068U4Q2-F1
#
_cell.length_a   1.000
_cell.length_b   1.000
_cell.length_c   1.000
_cell.angle_alpha   90.00
_cell.angle_beta   90.00
_cell.angle_gamma   90.00
#
_symmetry.space_group_name_H-M   'P 1'
#
loop_
_entity.id
_entity.type
_entity.pdbx_description
1 polymer ?
#
loop_
_entity_poly.entity_id
_entity_poly.type
_entity_poly.pdbx_seq_one_letter_code
_entity_poly.pdbx_strand_id
1 'polypeptide(L)'
;MGKIRDAKKTLSSSALRPKKVKDDDVAICFCKYDPNNPESACGDGCLNVMTSTECIRGYCPCQDYCKNQRFQNCEYAKTKLLQTEGHGWGLLADEDIKAGQFIIEYCGEVISLEEAKHRSQSYEAQGLKDAYIISLNSNYFIDATKRGSLARFINHSCLPNCETRKWTVLGETRVGIFAKVDISSGTELSYNYNFEWYGGATVCCLCRAANCCLFLAAKSQGFQVIFFRQLLYLFEKFTVLILIRIILVD
;
A
#
# COMPACT_ATOMS: atom_id res chain seq x y z
N MET A 1 1.06 20.66 -9.44
CA MET A 1 -0.41 20.79 -9.50
C MET A 1 -1.15 19.72 -10.31
N GLY A 2 -0.68 19.31 -11.50
CA GLY A 2 -1.38 18.33 -12.36
C GLY A 2 -1.72 17.00 -11.67
N LYS A 3 -0.69 16.33 -11.12
CA LYS A 3 -0.84 15.09 -10.32
C LYS A 3 -1.91 15.18 -9.22
N ILE A 4 -2.01 16.32 -8.52
CA ILE A 4 -2.99 16.52 -7.43
C ILE A 4 -4.42 16.66 -7.99
N ARG A 5 -4.60 17.38 -9.09
CA ARG A 5 -5.90 17.52 -9.76
C ARG A 5 -6.39 16.17 -10.31
N ASP A 6 -5.50 15.35 -10.85
CA ASP A 6 -5.83 14.03 -11.39
C ASP A 6 -6.20 13.03 -10.28
N ALA A 7 -5.59 13.13 -9.09
CA ALA A 7 -5.96 12.33 -7.92
C ALA A 7 -7.42 12.59 -7.48
N LYS A 8 -7.79 13.88 -7.41
CA LYS A 8 -9.15 14.31 -7.05
C LYS A 8 -10.18 13.94 -8.12
N LYS A 9 -9.81 13.99 -9.41
CA LYS A 9 -10.68 13.54 -10.52
C LYS A 9 -10.83 12.02 -10.59
N THR A 10 -9.79 11.25 -10.25
CA THR A 10 -9.85 9.78 -10.26
C THR A 10 -10.83 9.26 -9.20
N LEU A 11 -10.94 9.93 -8.04
CA LEU A 11 -11.94 9.64 -7.00
C LEU A 11 -13.40 9.77 -7.50
N SER A 12 -13.68 10.66 -8.46
CA SER A 12 -15.03 10.80 -9.03
C SER A 12 -15.29 9.83 -10.20
N SER A 13 -14.27 9.15 -10.72
CA SER A 13 -14.37 8.26 -11.88
C SER A 13 -13.99 6.80 -11.59
N SER A 14 -13.63 6.45 -10.35
CA SER A 14 -13.26 5.09 -9.91
C SER A 14 -14.45 4.16 -9.70
N ALA A 15 -15.64 4.53 -10.19
CA ALA A 15 -16.70 3.56 -10.45
C ALA A 15 -16.25 2.65 -11.60
N LEU A 16 -15.32 1.74 -11.32
CA LEU A 16 -15.02 0.60 -12.18
C LEU A 16 -16.36 -0.08 -12.46
N ARG A 17 -16.69 -0.25 -13.74
CA ARG A 17 -17.90 -0.97 -14.14
C ARG A 17 -17.86 -2.33 -13.45
N PRO A 18 -18.89 -2.69 -12.66
CA PRO A 18 -18.93 -3.99 -11.99
C PRO A 18 -18.75 -5.07 -13.05
N LYS A 19 -17.72 -5.93 -12.91
CA LYS A 19 -17.83 -7.24 -13.53
C LYS A 19 -19.03 -7.91 -12.90
N LYS A 20 -19.93 -8.45 -13.73
CA LYS A 20 -21.02 -9.28 -13.24
C LYS A 20 -20.40 -10.49 -12.52
N VAL A 21 -20.45 -10.48 -11.20
CA VAL A 21 -20.21 -11.67 -10.39
C VAL A 21 -21.39 -12.61 -10.68
N LYS A 22 -21.12 -13.90 -10.91
CA LYS A 22 -22.21 -14.87 -11.05
C LYS A 22 -22.89 -15.02 -9.71
N ASP A 23 -24.21 -15.20 -9.70
CA ASP A 23 -24.98 -15.29 -8.45
C ASP A 23 -24.44 -16.38 -7.51
N ASP A 24 -24.00 -17.52 -8.07
CA ASP A 24 -23.44 -18.64 -7.32
C ASP A 24 -22.09 -18.33 -6.65
N ASP A 25 -21.36 -17.32 -7.13
CA ASP A 25 -20.06 -16.90 -6.61
C ASP A 25 -20.19 -15.78 -5.54
N VAL A 26 -21.40 -15.31 -5.25
CA VAL A 26 -21.62 -14.23 -4.28
C VAL A 26 -21.56 -14.76 -2.85
N ALA A 27 -20.57 -14.31 -2.09
CA ALA A 27 -20.48 -14.56 -0.66
C ALA A 27 -21.55 -13.77 0.11
N ILE A 28 -22.63 -14.42 0.51
CA ILE A 28 -23.72 -13.83 1.30
C ILE A 28 -23.42 -14.05 2.80
N CYS A 29 -23.39 -12.96 3.58
CA CYS A 29 -23.20 -13.04 5.02
C CYS A 29 -24.50 -13.44 5.76
N PHE A 30 -24.37 -13.88 7.01
CA PHE A 30 -25.52 -14.24 7.87
C PHE A 30 -26.00 -13.11 8.79
N CYS A 31 -25.52 -11.88 8.61
CA CYS A 31 -25.91 -10.74 9.43
C CYS A 31 -27.37 -10.37 9.22
N LYS A 32 -28.00 -9.78 10.25
CA LYS A 32 -29.34 -9.21 10.20
C LYS A 32 -29.30 -7.83 10.85
N TYR A 33 -29.93 -6.86 10.20
CA TYR A 33 -30.02 -5.51 10.77
C TYR A 33 -31.02 -5.48 11.92
N ASP A 34 -30.57 -4.98 13.06
CA ASP A 34 -31.36 -4.61 14.22
C ASP A 34 -31.37 -3.07 14.34
N PRO A 35 -32.53 -2.40 14.22
CA PRO A 35 -32.64 -0.95 14.39
C PRO A 35 -32.16 -0.44 15.74
N ASN A 36 -32.19 -1.26 16.79
CA ASN A 36 -31.71 -0.89 18.13
C ASN A 36 -30.19 -1.04 18.27
N ASN A 37 -29.53 -1.71 17.33
CA ASN A 37 -28.09 -1.91 17.31
C ASN A 37 -27.54 -1.73 15.88
N PRO A 38 -27.20 -0.50 15.46
CA PRO A 38 -26.66 -0.25 14.13
C PRO A 38 -25.38 -1.03 13.77
N GLU A 39 -24.60 -1.51 14.76
CA GLU A 39 -23.41 -2.34 14.50
C GLU A 39 -23.75 -3.78 14.06
N SER A 40 -25.01 -4.20 14.22
CA SER A 40 -25.52 -5.47 13.68
C SER A 40 -25.47 -5.53 12.14
N ALA A 41 -25.42 -4.39 11.47
CA ALA A 41 -25.43 -4.28 10.01
C ALA A 41 -24.03 -4.47 9.41
N CYS A 42 -23.51 -5.69 9.55
CA CYS A 42 -22.19 -6.08 9.03
C CYS A 42 -21.00 -5.30 9.61
N GLY A 43 -20.96 -5.12 10.93
CA GLY A 43 -19.75 -4.66 11.65
C GLY A 43 -18.64 -5.72 11.71
N ASP A 44 -17.73 -5.60 12.69
CA ASP A 44 -16.52 -6.44 12.79
C ASP A 44 -16.79 -7.95 12.95
N GLY A 45 -17.97 -8.32 13.48
CA GLY A 45 -18.40 -9.72 13.63
C GLY A 45 -18.96 -10.36 12.36
N CYS A 46 -19.07 -9.62 11.25
CA CYS A 46 -19.59 -10.16 9.99
C CYS A 46 -18.60 -11.16 9.36
N LEU A 47 -19.09 -12.33 8.95
CA LEU A 47 -18.26 -13.36 8.30
C LEU A 47 -17.52 -12.82 7.07
N ASN A 48 -18.18 -11.98 6.27
CA ASN A 48 -17.56 -11.36 5.11
C ASN A 48 -16.44 -10.37 5.53
N VAL A 49 -16.65 -9.56 6.58
CA VAL A 49 -15.62 -8.66 7.12
C VAL A 49 -14.42 -9.46 7.63
N MET A 50 -14.65 -10.50 8.43
CA MET A 50 -13.60 -11.35 8.99
C MET A 50 -12.76 -12.05 7.90
N THR A 51 -13.37 -12.35 6.75
CA THR A 51 -12.69 -12.96 5.60
C THR A 51 -12.21 -11.93 4.56
N SER A 52 -12.20 -10.63 4.91
CA SER A 52 -11.80 -9.52 4.03
C SER A 52 -12.54 -9.53 2.68
N THR A 53 -13.83 -9.85 2.72
CA THR A 53 -14.72 -9.84 1.57
C THR A 53 -15.80 -8.79 1.79
N GLU A 54 -16.05 -7.96 0.78
CA GLU A 54 -17.09 -6.94 0.86
C GLU A 54 -18.46 -7.55 0.55
N CYS A 55 -19.51 -7.09 1.24
CA CYS A 55 -20.87 -7.48 0.92
C CYS A 55 -21.30 -6.83 -0.41
N ILE A 56 -22.06 -7.55 -1.23
CA ILE A 56 -22.57 -7.01 -2.50
C ILE A 56 -23.94 -6.38 -2.29
N ARG A 57 -24.13 -5.17 -2.82
CA ARG A 57 -25.42 -4.47 -2.78
C ARG A 57 -26.52 -5.31 -3.41
N GLY A 58 -27.66 -5.43 -2.74
CA GLY A 58 -28.79 -6.26 -3.16
C GLY A 58 -28.74 -7.73 -2.76
N TYR A 59 -27.57 -8.25 -2.32
CA TYR A 59 -27.43 -9.64 -1.85
C TYR A 59 -27.33 -9.74 -0.32
N CYS A 60 -26.85 -8.70 0.35
CA CYS A 60 -26.72 -8.69 1.80
C CYS A 60 -28.09 -8.68 2.50
N PRO A 61 -28.36 -9.53 3.51
CA PRO A 61 -29.62 -9.49 4.25
C PRO A 61 -29.83 -8.20 5.05
N CYS A 62 -28.75 -7.44 5.35
CA CYS A 62 -28.83 -6.12 5.95
C CYS A 62 -29.24 -5.01 4.96
N GLN A 63 -29.41 -5.33 3.67
CA GLN A 63 -29.86 -4.40 2.62
C GLN A 63 -29.01 -3.11 2.59
N ASP A 64 -29.65 -1.95 2.43
CA ASP A 64 -28.99 -0.65 2.39
C ASP A 64 -28.37 -0.21 3.73
N TYR A 65 -28.62 -0.95 4.83
CA TYR A 65 -27.99 -0.66 6.14
C TYR A 65 -26.59 -1.29 6.27
N CYS A 66 -26.20 -2.16 5.34
CA CYS A 66 -24.91 -2.86 5.39
C CYS A 66 -23.72 -1.88 5.43
N LYS A 67 -22.94 -1.93 6.51
CA LYS A 67 -21.72 -1.13 6.67
C LYS A 67 -20.49 -1.73 5.97
N ASN A 68 -20.59 -2.95 5.45
CA ASN A 68 -19.51 -3.64 4.75
C ASN A 68 -19.59 -3.43 3.23
N GLN A 69 -19.71 -2.16 2.79
CA GLN A 69 -19.79 -1.73 1.38
C GLN A 69 -18.91 -0.49 1.10
N ARG A 70 -17.89 -0.26 1.94
CA ARG A 70 -17.05 0.94 1.95
C ARG A 70 -16.20 1.17 0.69
N PHE A 71 -15.69 0.12 0.06
CA PHE A 71 -14.96 0.21 -1.22
C PHE A 71 -15.92 0.54 -2.36
N GLN A 72 -17.04 -0.18 -2.44
CA GLN A 72 -18.09 0.08 -3.45
C GLN A 72 -18.64 1.51 -3.35
N ASN A 73 -18.84 2.01 -2.12
CA ASN A 73 -19.40 3.34 -1.86
C ASN A 73 -18.35 4.46 -1.80
N CYS A 74 -17.06 4.14 -1.91
CA CYS A 74 -15.96 5.10 -1.73
C CYS A 74 -16.05 5.87 -0.38
N GLU A 75 -16.43 5.16 0.69
CA GLU A 75 -16.53 5.70 2.05
C GLU A 75 -15.13 5.82 2.68
N TYR A 76 -14.38 6.81 2.22
CA TYR A 76 -13.02 7.08 2.67
C TYR A 76 -12.99 8.05 3.85
N ALA A 77 -11.98 7.90 4.71
CA ALA A 77 -11.70 8.85 5.76
C ALA A 77 -11.28 10.22 5.17
N LYS A 78 -11.60 11.29 5.89
CA LYS A 78 -11.18 12.65 5.51
C LYS A 78 -9.67 12.77 5.65
N THR A 79 -9.03 13.20 4.56
CA THR A 79 -7.59 13.35 4.48
C THR A 79 -7.21 14.64 3.78
N LYS A 80 -6.02 15.17 4.11
CA LYS A 80 -5.46 16.37 3.48
C LYS A 80 -4.03 16.13 3.05
N LEU A 81 -3.66 16.73 1.92
CA LEU A 81 -2.28 16.69 1.45
C LEU A 81 -1.40 17.62 2.28
N LEU A 82 -0.22 17.12 2.63
CA LEU A 82 0.84 17.88 3.27
C LEU A 82 2.04 17.93 2.33
N GLN A 83 2.67 19.09 2.21
CA GLN A 83 3.98 19.17 1.59
C GLN A 83 5.03 18.83 2.65
N THR A 84 5.78 17.74 2.46
CA THR A 84 6.80 17.30 3.42
C THR A 84 8.14 17.92 3.08
N GLU A 85 8.90 18.30 4.11
CA GLU A 85 10.25 18.81 3.90
C GLU A 85 11.15 17.70 3.34
N GLY A 86 11.64 17.87 2.11
CA GLY A 86 12.62 16.99 1.48
C GLY A 86 12.07 15.73 0.80
N HIS A 87 10.80 15.36 0.97
CA HIS A 87 10.25 14.07 0.50
C HIS A 87 8.98 14.20 -0.36
N GLY A 88 8.66 15.41 -0.82
CA GLY A 88 7.54 15.64 -1.72
C GLY A 88 6.21 15.85 -0.97
N TRP A 89 5.26 14.95 -1.17
CA TRP A 89 3.91 15.05 -0.62
C TRP A 89 3.63 13.91 0.36
N GLY A 90 2.95 14.23 1.45
CA GLY A 90 2.40 13.30 2.43
C GLY A 90 0.87 13.41 2.49
N LEU A 91 0.24 12.51 3.24
CA LEU A 91 -1.19 12.52 3.50
C LEU A 91 -1.44 12.53 5.02
N LEU A 92 -2.19 13.51 5.50
CA LEU A 92 -2.59 13.63 6.90
C LEU A 92 -4.04 13.16 7.08
N ALA A 93 -4.33 12.62 8.25
CA ALA A 93 -5.70 12.51 8.74
C ALA A 93 -6.31 13.91 8.92
N ASP A 94 -7.55 14.10 8.49
CA ASP A 94 -8.33 15.33 8.71
C ASP A 94 -9.56 15.09 9.60
N GLU A 95 -9.59 13.94 10.25
CA GLU A 95 -10.51 13.54 11.31
C GLU A 95 -9.83 12.49 12.20
N ASP A 96 -10.42 12.17 13.35
CA ASP A 96 -9.95 11.07 14.17
C ASP A 96 -10.34 9.73 13.54
N ILE A 97 -9.39 8.81 13.44
CA ILE A 97 -9.54 7.50 12.79
C ILE A 97 -9.29 6.42 13.83
N LYS A 98 -10.20 5.45 13.95
CA LYS A 98 -10.07 4.35 14.91
C LYS A 98 -9.22 3.20 14.39
N ALA A 99 -8.56 2.48 15.29
CA ALA A 99 -7.84 1.25 14.94
C ALA A 99 -8.75 0.29 14.17
N GLY A 100 -8.24 -0.28 13.08
CA GLY A 100 -8.98 -1.16 12.18
C GLY A 100 -9.89 -0.45 11.17
N GLN A 101 -10.07 0.87 11.25
CA GLN A 101 -10.92 1.63 10.32
C GLN A 101 -10.30 1.66 8.92
N PHE A 102 -11.16 1.51 7.90
CA PHE A 102 -10.81 1.71 6.51
C PHE A 102 -10.57 3.21 6.22
N ILE A 103 -9.43 3.52 5.61
CA ILE A 103 -9.03 4.90 5.33
C ILE A 103 -9.27 5.24 3.86
N ILE A 104 -8.65 4.50 2.94
CA ILE A 104 -8.71 4.79 1.51
C ILE A 104 -8.30 3.57 0.68
N GLU A 105 -8.90 3.40 -0.50
CA GLU A 105 -8.45 2.40 -1.49
C GLU A 105 -7.17 2.88 -2.20
N TYR A 106 -6.19 2.00 -2.38
CA TYR A 106 -5.04 2.25 -3.25
C TYR A 106 -5.40 1.92 -4.70
N CYS A 107 -5.86 2.94 -5.43
CA CYS A 107 -6.28 2.79 -6.83
C CYS A 107 -5.15 3.12 -7.80
N GLY A 108 -5.07 2.38 -8.89
CA GLY A 108 -4.14 2.59 -10.00
C GLY A 108 -4.42 1.61 -11.15
N GLU A 109 -3.52 1.56 -12.13
CA GLU A 109 -3.60 0.57 -13.22
C GLU A 109 -3.08 -0.78 -12.74
N VAL A 110 -3.85 -1.85 -12.93
CA VAL A 110 -3.39 -3.22 -12.62
C VAL A 110 -2.51 -3.72 -13.76
N ILE A 111 -1.25 -4.02 -13.47
CA ILE A 111 -0.24 -4.44 -14.44
C ILE A 111 0.41 -5.76 -14.01
N SER A 112 1.01 -6.50 -14.96
CA SER A 112 1.75 -7.73 -14.66
C SER A 112 3.08 -7.44 -13.98
N LEU A 113 3.70 -8.45 -13.38
CA LEU A 113 5.06 -8.38 -12.83
C LEU A 113 6.10 -7.90 -13.87
N GLU A 114 5.99 -8.39 -15.10
CA GLU A 114 6.89 -8.01 -16.20
C GLU A 114 6.76 -6.52 -16.55
N GLU A 115 5.52 -6.04 -16.65
CA GLU A 115 5.26 -4.62 -16.93
C GLU A 115 5.65 -3.73 -15.74
N ALA A 116 5.47 -4.20 -14.50
CA ALA A 116 5.92 -3.48 -13.30
C ALA A 116 7.44 -3.29 -13.28
N LYS A 117 8.21 -4.33 -13.64
CA LYS A 117 9.67 -4.25 -13.78
C LYS A 117 10.07 -3.28 -14.90
N HIS A 118 9.44 -3.42 -16.08
CA HIS A 118 9.71 -2.58 -17.23
C HIS A 118 9.42 -1.09 -16.92
N ARG A 119 8.27 -0.78 -16.32
CA ARG A 119 7.92 0.60 -15.91
C ARG A 119 8.87 1.14 -14.85
N SER A 120 9.25 0.34 -13.86
CA SER A 120 10.20 0.76 -12.82
C SER A 120 11.55 1.19 -13.42
N GLN A 121 12.10 0.38 -14.33
CA GLN A 121 13.35 0.70 -15.04
C GLN A 121 13.19 1.94 -15.94
N SER A 122 12.07 2.04 -16.65
CA SER A 122 11.78 3.19 -17.51
C SER A 122 11.66 4.49 -16.72
N TYR A 123 11.01 4.46 -15.56
CA TYR A 123 10.88 5.61 -14.65
C TYR A 123 12.24 6.03 -14.07
N GLU A 124 13.06 5.07 -13.66
CA GLU A 124 14.43 5.34 -13.21
C GLU A 124 15.27 5.99 -14.33
N ALA A 125 15.25 5.43 -15.55
CA ALA A 125 15.99 5.96 -16.69
C ALA A 125 15.54 7.38 -17.10
N GLN A 126 14.27 7.71 -16.87
CA GLN A 126 13.72 9.06 -17.07
C GLN A 126 14.02 10.03 -15.92
N GLY A 127 14.65 9.57 -14.84
CA GLY A 127 14.89 10.37 -13.64
C GLY A 127 13.61 10.73 -12.88
N LEU A 128 12.55 9.92 -13.02
CA LEU A 128 11.29 10.15 -12.33
C LEU A 128 11.48 9.84 -10.84
N LYS A 129 11.39 10.87 -10.00
CA LYS A 129 11.63 10.76 -8.55
C LYS A 129 10.54 10.00 -7.80
N ASP A 130 9.29 10.08 -8.28
CA ASP A 130 8.14 9.46 -7.63
C ASP A 130 7.47 8.45 -8.56
N ALA A 131 7.70 7.16 -8.30
CA ALA A 131 6.98 6.03 -8.87
C ALA A 131 6.13 5.35 -7.79
N TYR A 132 4.89 4.99 -8.12
CA TYR A 132 3.88 4.55 -7.15
C TYR A 132 3.35 3.15 -7.49
N ILE A 133 4.23 2.16 -7.49
CA ILE A 133 3.90 0.76 -7.83
C ILE A 133 3.87 -0.08 -6.55
N ILE A 134 2.76 -0.80 -6.30
CA ILE A 134 2.62 -1.71 -5.15
C ILE A 134 2.19 -3.11 -5.60
N SER A 135 2.53 -4.15 -4.84
CA SER A 135 2.08 -5.52 -5.11
C SER A 135 0.60 -5.70 -4.78
N LEU A 136 -0.16 -6.24 -5.73
CA LEU A 136 -1.51 -6.76 -5.52
C LEU A 136 -1.46 -8.24 -5.16
N ASN A 137 -0.66 -9.03 -5.86
CA ASN A 137 -0.33 -10.43 -5.57
C ASN A 137 1.02 -10.79 -6.22
N SER A 138 1.35 -12.09 -6.32
CA SER A 138 2.63 -12.54 -6.89
C SER A 138 2.83 -12.18 -8.36
N ASN A 139 1.72 -12.00 -9.11
CA ASN A 139 1.75 -11.85 -10.57
C ASN A 139 1.30 -10.46 -11.01
N TYR A 140 0.57 -9.74 -10.16
CA TYR A 140 -0.06 -8.46 -10.46
C TYR A 140 0.33 -7.36 -9.47
N PHE A 141 0.44 -6.15 -10.00
CA PHE A 141 0.83 -4.93 -9.30
C PHE A 141 -0.15 -3.81 -9.64
N ILE A 142 -0.24 -2.79 -8.78
CA ILE A 142 -1.02 -1.57 -9.01
C ILE A 142 -0.04 -0.42 -9.23
N ASP A 143 -0.06 0.17 -10.41
CA ASP A 143 0.71 1.36 -10.76
C ASP A 143 -0.17 2.62 -10.69
N ALA A 144 0.07 3.43 -9.66
CA ALA A 144 -0.60 4.70 -9.42
C ALA A 144 0.21 5.92 -9.93
N THR A 145 1.30 5.69 -10.70
CA THR A 145 2.25 6.74 -11.12
C THR A 145 1.60 7.82 -11.97
N LYS A 146 0.77 7.40 -12.92
CA LYS A 146 0.06 8.31 -13.84
C LYS A 146 -1.35 8.66 -13.36
N ARG A 147 -2.10 7.68 -12.84
CA ARG A 147 -3.49 7.82 -12.38
C ARG A 147 -3.69 6.96 -11.14
N GLY A 148 -4.29 7.54 -10.09
CA GLY A 148 -4.55 6.83 -8.85
C GLY A 148 -5.23 7.70 -7.80
N SER A 149 -5.54 7.10 -6.65
CA SER A 149 -6.17 7.78 -5.52
C SER A 149 -5.17 8.66 -4.75
N LEU A 150 -5.63 9.32 -3.68
CA LEU A 150 -4.74 10.04 -2.75
C LEU A 150 -3.84 9.10 -1.94
N ALA A 151 -4.15 7.80 -1.89
CA ALA A 151 -3.39 6.81 -1.14
C ALA A 151 -1.91 6.72 -1.55
N ARG A 152 -1.60 7.05 -2.81
CA ARG A 152 -0.22 7.06 -3.33
C ARG A 152 0.70 8.10 -2.67
N PHE A 153 0.13 9.05 -1.94
CA PHE A 153 0.88 10.07 -1.18
C PHE A 153 1.09 9.69 0.29
N ILE A 154 0.62 8.51 0.72
CA ILE A 154 0.90 8.02 2.07
C ILE A 154 2.34 7.50 2.10
N ASN A 155 3.17 8.09 2.96
CA ASN A 155 4.60 7.84 2.98
C ASN A 155 4.98 6.52 3.67
N HIS A 156 6.23 6.10 3.44
CA HIS A 156 6.81 4.97 4.15
C HIS A 156 7.16 5.32 5.59
N SER A 157 6.88 4.40 6.52
CA SER A 157 7.51 4.36 7.84
C SER A 157 7.92 2.96 8.25
N CYS A 158 9.05 2.85 8.96
CA CYS A 158 9.48 1.63 9.64
C CYS A 158 8.70 1.36 10.95
N LEU A 159 8.00 2.38 11.46
CA LEU A 159 7.01 2.28 12.54
C LEU A 159 5.69 2.92 12.07
N PRO A 160 4.94 2.24 11.19
CA PRO A 160 3.76 2.83 10.57
C PRO A 160 2.52 2.77 11.47
N ASN A 161 1.63 3.74 11.28
CA ASN A 161 0.28 3.78 11.89
C ASN A 161 -0.81 3.17 10.98
N CYS A 162 -0.50 2.89 9.72
CA CYS A 162 -1.39 2.24 8.76
C CYS A 162 -0.80 0.92 8.22
N GLU A 163 -1.67 0.11 7.62
CA GLU A 163 -1.29 -1.09 6.86
C GLU A 163 -2.14 -1.26 5.60
N THR A 164 -1.59 -2.00 4.64
CA THR A 164 -2.32 -2.45 3.46
C THR A 164 -3.05 -3.77 3.78
N ARG A 165 -4.32 -3.87 3.41
CA ARG A 165 -5.08 -5.12 3.46
C ARG A 165 -5.68 -5.42 2.09
N LYS A 166 -5.62 -6.69 1.70
CA LYS A 166 -6.26 -7.16 0.46
C LYS A 166 -7.71 -7.49 0.76
N TRP A 167 -8.62 -6.99 -0.07
CA TRP A 167 -10.05 -7.22 0.06
C TRP A 167 -10.62 -7.77 -1.24
N THR A 168 -11.55 -8.71 -1.14
CA THR A 168 -12.35 -9.16 -2.29
C THR A 168 -13.56 -8.26 -2.42
N VAL A 169 -13.61 -7.50 -3.51
CA VAL A 169 -14.67 -6.53 -3.82
C VAL A 169 -15.24 -6.88 -5.18
N LEU A 170 -16.51 -7.28 -5.24
CA LEU A 170 -17.16 -7.72 -6.50
C LEU A 170 -16.35 -8.79 -7.26
N GLY A 171 -15.80 -9.76 -6.53
CA GLY A 171 -14.99 -10.85 -7.10
C GLY A 171 -13.58 -10.46 -7.52
N GLU A 172 -13.16 -9.20 -7.32
CA GLU A 172 -11.81 -8.73 -7.64
C GLU A 172 -11.02 -8.43 -6.35
N THR A 173 -9.73 -8.76 -6.35
CA THR A 173 -8.84 -8.36 -5.26
C THR A 173 -8.51 -6.87 -5.38
N ARG A 174 -8.73 -6.12 -4.31
CA ARG A 174 -8.36 -4.70 -4.16
C ARG A 174 -7.44 -4.52 -2.96
N VAL A 175 -6.76 -3.38 -2.90
CA VAL A 175 -5.89 -3.01 -1.77
C VAL A 175 -6.49 -1.80 -1.05
N GLY A 176 -6.86 -1.98 0.20
CA GLY A 176 -7.27 -0.89 1.09
C GLY A 176 -6.18 -0.54 2.09
N ILE A 177 -6.15 0.72 2.50
CA ILE A 177 -5.32 1.19 3.62
C ILE A 177 -6.20 1.25 4.87
N PHE A 178 -5.73 0.64 5.95
CA PHE A 178 -6.43 0.55 7.23
C PHE A 178 -5.55 1.08 8.36
N ALA A 179 -6.18 1.68 9.38
CA ALA A 179 -5.49 2.12 10.57
C ALA A 179 -5.08 0.91 11.43
N LYS A 180 -3.85 0.92 11.94
CA LYS A 180 -3.35 -0.10 12.89
C LYS A 180 -3.59 0.28 14.35
N VAL A 181 -3.72 1.58 14.60
CA VAL A 181 -3.89 2.21 15.90
C VAL A 181 -4.92 3.32 15.76
N ASP A 182 -5.39 3.88 16.89
CA ASP A 182 -6.14 5.14 16.85
C ASP A 182 -5.21 6.26 16.36
N ILE A 183 -5.67 7.06 15.40
CA ILE A 183 -4.93 8.14 14.75
C ILE A 183 -5.71 9.44 14.94
N SER A 184 -5.10 10.41 15.60
CA SER A 184 -5.70 11.74 15.78
C SER A 184 -5.64 12.57 14.51
N SER A 185 -6.63 13.44 14.32
CA SER A 185 -6.61 14.44 13.24
C SER A 185 -5.31 15.24 13.21
N GLY A 186 -4.78 15.50 12.01
CA GLY A 186 -3.50 16.18 11.80
C GLY A 186 -2.27 15.26 11.79
N THR A 187 -2.42 13.98 12.13
CA THR A 187 -1.30 13.01 12.10
C THR A 187 -0.99 12.56 10.68
N GLU A 188 0.30 12.46 10.32
CA GLU A 188 0.73 11.90 9.03
C GLU A 188 0.46 10.41 8.97
N LEU A 189 -0.21 9.98 7.90
CA LEU A 189 -0.47 8.58 7.62
C LEU A 189 0.79 7.97 7.01
N SER A 190 1.14 6.77 7.45
CA SER A 190 2.27 6.02 6.90
C SER A 190 2.03 4.51 6.96
N TYR A 191 2.53 3.78 5.96
CA TYR A 191 2.55 2.31 5.96
C TYR A 191 3.93 1.78 5.60
N ASN A 192 4.19 0.52 5.92
CA ASN A 192 5.41 -0.13 5.47
C ASN A 192 5.24 -0.55 4.00
N TYR A 193 6.08 -0.01 3.11
CA TYR A 193 5.99 -0.28 1.67
C TYR A 193 6.31 -1.72 1.29
N ASN A 194 6.98 -2.47 2.18
CA ASN A 194 7.52 -3.79 1.86
C ASN A 194 8.29 -3.75 0.52
N PHE A 195 9.13 -2.72 0.37
CA PHE A 195 9.72 -2.34 -0.90
C PHE A 195 10.55 -3.48 -1.49
N GLU A 196 10.18 -3.92 -2.69
CA GLU A 196 10.96 -4.88 -3.48
C GLU A 196 11.91 -4.14 -4.41
N TRP A 197 13.19 -4.50 -4.35
CA TRP A 197 14.21 -3.90 -5.20
C TRP A 197 14.61 -4.85 -6.32
N TYR A 198 14.50 -4.37 -7.55
CA TYR A 198 14.77 -5.13 -8.78
C TYR A 198 16.08 -4.72 -9.47
N GLY A 199 16.97 -4.02 -8.75
CA GLY A 199 18.17 -3.39 -9.31
C GLY A 199 18.06 -1.87 -9.32
N GLY A 200 19.16 -1.18 -9.64
CA GLY A 200 19.21 0.29 -9.74
C GLY A 200 19.64 0.99 -8.45
N ALA A 201 19.40 2.30 -8.37
CA ALA A 201 19.77 3.12 -7.24
C ALA A 201 19.03 2.70 -5.95
N THR A 202 19.71 2.80 -4.82
CA THR A 202 19.10 2.56 -3.51
C THR A 202 18.43 3.84 -3.02
N VAL A 203 17.28 3.68 -2.38
CA VAL A 203 16.51 4.81 -1.83
C VAL A 203 16.67 4.84 -0.33
N CYS A 204 17.21 5.93 0.20
CA CYS A 204 17.31 6.16 1.65
C CYS A 204 15.92 6.25 2.28
N CYS A 205 15.75 5.57 3.41
CA CYS A 205 14.57 5.68 4.24
C CYS A 205 14.68 6.91 5.14
N LEU A 206 13.72 7.83 5.02
CA LEU A 206 13.73 9.13 5.68
C LEU A 206 12.60 9.25 6.72
N CYS A 207 12.08 8.11 7.18
CA CYS A 207 10.95 8.07 8.13
C CYS A 207 11.30 8.50 9.56
N ARG A 208 12.59 8.58 9.91
CA ARG A 208 13.11 8.98 11.23
C ARG A 208 12.61 8.13 12.41
N ALA A 209 11.98 6.98 12.16
CA ALA A 209 11.60 6.06 13.22
C ALA A 209 12.84 5.50 13.93
N ALA A 210 12.74 5.23 15.23
CA ALA A 210 13.85 4.69 16.02
C ALA A 210 14.39 3.35 15.47
N ASN A 211 13.52 2.58 14.78
CA ASN A 211 13.84 1.32 14.13
C ASN A 211 14.01 1.46 12.60
N CYS A 212 14.41 2.64 12.10
CA CYS A 212 14.57 2.90 10.68
C CYS A 212 15.53 1.91 10.02
N CYS A 213 15.13 1.34 8.87
CA CYS A 213 15.95 0.38 8.12
C CYS A 213 17.01 1.02 7.21
N LEU A 214 17.20 2.35 7.29
CA LEU A 214 18.13 3.19 6.52
C LEU A 214 17.89 3.26 5.02
N PHE A 215 17.52 2.15 4.38
CA PHE A 215 17.16 2.05 2.96
C PHE A 215 15.82 1.34 2.82
N LEU A 216 14.94 1.84 1.95
CA LEU A 216 13.61 1.23 1.73
C LEU A 216 13.73 -0.26 1.35
N ALA A 217 14.74 -0.60 0.54
CA ALA A 217 15.01 -1.94 0.04
C ALA A 217 15.73 -2.88 1.01
N ALA A 218 16.09 -2.44 2.23
CA ALA A 218 16.97 -3.20 3.13
C ALA A 218 16.45 -4.60 3.48
N LYS A 219 15.12 -4.80 3.45
CA LYS A 219 14.47 -6.09 3.71
C LYS A 219 14.18 -6.91 2.45
N SER A 220 14.49 -6.40 1.27
CA SER A 220 14.24 -7.11 0.01
C SER A 220 15.33 -8.18 -0.22
N GLN A 221 14.92 -9.36 -0.69
CA GLN A 221 15.86 -10.45 -0.96
C GLN A 221 16.91 -10.07 -2.02
N GLY A 222 16.49 -9.36 -3.08
CA GLY A 222 17.40 -8.89 -4.13
C GLY A 222 18.50 -7.98 -3.59
N PHE A 223 18.14 -7.07 -2.67
CA PHE A 223 19.11 -6.18 -2.04
C PHE A 223 20.10 -6.94 -1.15
N GLN A 224 19.60 -7.85 -0.30
CA GLN A 224 20.45 -8.62 0.60
C GLN A 224 21.48 -9.46 -0.16
N VAL A 225 21.08 -10.15 -1.23
CA VAL A 225 22.01 -10.97 -2.03
C VAL A 225 23.16 -10.15 -2.59
N ILE A 226 22.89 -8.94 -3.11
CA ILE A 226 23.93 -8.08 -3.67
C ILE A 226 24.79 -7.47 -2.57
N PHE A 227 24.19 -7.01 -1.48
CA PHE A 227 24.92 -6.48 -0.33
C PHE A 227 25.89 -7.52 0.27
N PHE A 228 25.45 -8.77 0.43
CA PHE A 228 26.31 -9.87 0.88
C PHE A 228 27.43 -10.20 -0.12
N ARG A 229 27.14 -10.22 -1.43
CA ARG A 229 28.19 -10.41 -2.46
C ARG A 229 29.25 -9.32 -2.42
N GLN A 230 28.84 -8.06 -2.20
CA GLN A 230 29.77 -6.93 -2.18
C GLN A 230 30.60 -6.92 -0.89
N LEU A 231 30.01 -7.30 0.26
CA LEU A 231 30.72 -7.55 1.50
C LEU A 231 31.74 -8.69 1.38
N LEU A 232 31.36 -9.82 0.77
CA LEU A 232 32.27 -10.94 0.52
C LEU A 232 33.44 -10.52 -0.38
N TYR A 233 33.17 -9.78 -1.46
CA TYR A 233 34.22 -9.26 -2.35
C TYR A 233 35.18 -8.30 -1.64
N LEU A 234 34.65 -7.42 -0.79
CA LEU A 234 35.48 -6.53 0.03
C LEU A 234 36.29 -7.30 1.07
N PHE A 235 35.71 -8.34 1.67
CA PHE A 235 36.39 -9.21 2.63
C PHE A 235 37.50 -10.02 1.96
N GLU A 236 37.27 -10.58 0.78
CA GLU A 236 38.31 -11.24 -0.02
C GLU A 236 39.44 -10.28 -0.38
N LYS A 237 39.11 -9.06 -0.83
CA LYS A 237 40.14 -8.03 -1.10
C LYS A 237 40.91 -7.61 0.14
N PHE A 238 40.24 -7.47 1.29
CA PHE A 238 40.91 -7.13 2.55
C PHE A 238 41.83 -8.27 3.00
N THR A 239 41.38 -9.51 2.88
CA THR A 239 42.17 -10.71 3.23
C THR A 239 43.39 -10.83 2.31
N VAL A 240 43.23 -10.61 1.01
CA VAL A 240 44.34 -10.57 0.04
C VAL A 240 45.29 -9.41 0.34
N LEU A 241 44.80 -8.22 0.71
CA LEU A 241 45.67 -7.10 1.11
C LEU A 241 46.47 -7.40 2.38
N ILE A 242 45.87 -8.07 3.35
CA ILE A 242 46.53 -8.50 4.59
C ILE A 242 47.59 -9.56 4.26
N LEU A 243 47.27 -10.55 3.42
CA LEU A 243 48.24 -11.57 2.98
C LEU A 243 49.42 -10.96 2.23
N ILE A 244 49.17 -10.01 1.32
CA ILE A 244 50.22 -9.31 0.57
C ILE A 244 51.10 -8.47 1.51
N ARG A 245 50.52 -7.83 2.53
CA ARG A 245 51.29 -7.10 3.55
C ARG A 245 52.14 -8.02 4.43
N ILE A 246 51.69 -9.24 4.71
CA ILE A 246 52.49 -10.24 5.44
C ILE A 246 53.65 -10.72 4.58
N ILE A 247 53.43 -10.99 3.28
CA ILE A 247 54.46 -11.49 2.35
C ILE A 247 55.52 -10.44 2.00
N LEU A 248 55.21 -9.14 2.06
CA LEU A 248 56.15 -8.06 1.71
C LEU A 248 56.94 -7.49 2.90
N VAL A 249 56.74 -8.02 4.11
CA VAL A 249 57.43 -7.61 5.34
C VAL A 249 58.41 -8.70 5.85
N ASP A 250 58.46 -9.84 5.16
CA ASP A 250 59.51 -10.86 5.25
C ASP A 250 60.42 -10.82 4.00
#